data_AF-A0A5N4DMH7-F1
#
_entry.id   AF-A0A5N4DMH7-F1
#
_cell.length_a   1.000
_cell.length_b   1.000
_cell.length_c   1.000
_cell.angle_alpha   90.00
_cell.angle_beta   90.00
_cell.angle_gamma   90.00
#
_symmetry.space_group_name_H-M   'P 1'
#
loop_
_entity.id
_entity.type
_entity.pdbx_description
1 polymer ?
#
loop_
_entity_poly.entity_id
_entity_poly.type
_entity_poly.pdbx_seq_one_letter_code
_entity_poly.pdbx_strand_id
1 'polypeptide(L)'
;MGREFVHLTQMRHVITYSLSPFKQRAFPNYFSKGIPDVLRRTRACILHIAPPFVAFYLVYTWGTQEFERSKRENPATYENDK
;
A
#
# COMPACT_ATOMS: atom_id res chain seq x y z
N MET A 1 -20.95 23.85 7.80
CA MET A 1 -19.82 23.95 8.74
C MET A 1 -18.66 24.66 8.04
N GLY A 2 -18.82 25.96 7.75
CA GLY A 2 -17.83 26.76 7.04
C GLY A 2 -16.98 27.54 8.04
N ARG A 3 -15.66 27.32 8.03
CA ARG A 3 -14.72 28.21 8.72
C ARG A 3 -14.11 29.13 7.68
N GLU A 4 -14.14 30.44 7.96
CA GLU A 4 -13.54 31.45 7.08
C GLU A 4 -12.06 31.63 7.41
N PHE A 5 -11.26 31.96 6.39
CA PHE A 5 -9.91 32.45 6.60
C PHE A 5 -9.98 33.66 7.55
N VAL A 6 -9.01 33.80 8.46
CA VAL A 6 -8.99 34.71 9.65
C VAL A 6 -9.51 34.09 10.96
N HIS A 7 -10.55 33.25 10.96
CA HIS A 7 -11.13 32.67 12.20
C HIS A 7 -10.72 31.20 12.47
N LEU A 8 -9.54 30.79 12.00
CA LEU A 8 -9.10 29.40 12.08
C LEU A 8 -8.40 29.06 13.40
N THR A 9 -7.41 29.85 13.79
CA THR A 9 -6.56 29.57 14.96
C THR A 9 -5.75 30.81 15.34
N GLN A 10 -5.39 30.93 16.62
CA GLN A 10 -4.47 31.98 17.09
C GLN A 10 -3.02 31.49 16.98
N MET A 11 -2.26 32.05 16.04
CA MET A 11 -0.83 31.82 15.86
C MET A 11 -0.08 33.12 16.18
N ARG A 12 1.02 33.06 16.95
CA ARG A 12 1.84 34.23 17.29
C ARG A 12 3.30 33.93 16.98
N HIS A 13 4.04 34.92 16.46
CA HIS A 13 5.50 34.86 16.23
C HIS A 13 6.00 33.73 15.30
N VAL A 14 5.30 33.44 14.19
CA VAL A 14 5.79 32.51 13.16
C VAL A 14 6.16 33.31 11.90
N ILE A 15 7.43 33.26 11.50
CA ILE A 15 7.92 33.91 10.29
C ILE A 15 8.16 32.84 9.23
N THR A 16 7.53 32.99 8.06
CA THR A 16 7.65 32.05 6.93
C THR A 16 8.26 32.76 5.74
N TYR A 17 9.24 32.13 5.10
CA TYR A 17 9.89 32.62 3.89
C TYR A 17 9.48 31.77 2.69
N SER A 18 9.23 32.41 1.55
CA SER A 18 8.92 31.76 0.28
C SER A 18 9.68 32.41 -0.86
N LEU A 19 9.96 31.65 -1.91
CA LEU A 19 10.55 32.16 -3.15
C LEU A 19 9.49 32.09 -4.27
N SER A 20 9.52 33.07 -5.18
CA SER A 20 8.63 33.07 -6.34
C SER A 20 8.77 31.77 -7.15
N PRO A 21 7.66 31.16 -7.62
CA PRO A 21 7.70 29.92 -8.41
C PRO A 21 8.59 30.02 -9.65
N PHE A 22 8.63 31.19 -10.31
CA PHE A 22 9.45 31.43 -11.50
C PHE A 22 10.95 31.48 -11.20
N LYS A 23 11.34 31.55 -9.92
CA LYS A 23 12.73 31.51 -9.46
C LYS A 23 13.13 30.12 -8.93
N GLN A 24 12.18 29.19 -8.85
CA GLN A 24 12.40 27.82 -8.37
C GLN A 24 12.42 26.83 -9.53
N ARG A 25 13.03 25.67 -9.32
CA ARG A 25 12.88 24.52 -10.21
C ARG A 25 11.61 23.76 -9.82
N ALA A 26 10.83 23.31 -10.80
CA ALA A 26 9.62 22.52 -10.55
C ALA A 26 9.91 21.17 -9.87
N PHE A 27 11.02 20.52 -10.23
CA PHE A 27 11.46 19.24 -9.66
C PHE A 27 12.90 19.30 -9.14
N PRO A 28 13.14 19.89 -7.96
CA PRO A 28 14.46 19.92 -7.36
C PRO A 28 14.83 18.57 -6.75
N ASN A 29 16.10 18.16 -6.85
CA ASN A 29 16.66 16.99 -6.16
C ASN A 29 15.92 15.67 -6.37
N TYR A 30 15.42 15.44 -7.59
CA TYR A 30 14.61 14.26 -7.90
C TYR A 30 15.31 12.93 -7.58
N PHE A 31 16.53 12.75 -8.07
CA PHE A 31 17.30 11.52 -7.86
C PHE A 31 17.97 11.46 -6.48
N SER A 32 18.49 12.59 -5.99
CA SER A 32 19.26 12.62 -4.74
C SER A 32 18.40 12.60 -3.48
N LYS A 33 17.18 13.14 -3.53
CA LYS A 33 16.26 13.21 -2.38
C LYS A 33 14.93 12.52 -2.66
N GLY A 34 14.33 12.75 -3.83
CA GLY A 34 13.02 12.22 -4.18
C GLY A 34 12.94 10.69 -4.14
N ILE A 35 13.78 10.00 -4.91
CA ILE A 35 13.79 8.53 -4.97
C ILE A 35 14.12 7.90 -3.60
N PRO A 36 15.17 8.34 -2.87
CA PRO A 36 15.45 7.82 -1.53
C PRO A 36 14.29 7.99 -0.54
N ASP A 37 13.58 9.13 -0.56
CA ASP A 37 12.42 9.35 0.31
C ASP A 37 11.24 8.46 -0.04
N VAL A 38 10.99 8.21 -1.33
CA VAL A 38 9.95 7.26 -1.77
C VAL A 38 10.30 5.86 -1.27
N LEU A 39 11.54 5.40 -1.46
CA LEU A 39 11.98 4.09 -0.95
C LEU A 39 11.86 3.99 0.57
N ARG A 40 12.22 5.05 1.30
CA ARG A 40 12.06 5.11 2.76
C ARG A 40 10.60 4.97 3.17
N ARG A 41 9.68 5.67 2.48
CA ARG A 41 8.22 5.56 2.72
C ARG A 41 7.69 4.17 2.41
N THR A 42 8.09 3.59 1.27
CA THR A 42 7.68 2.23 0.89
C THR A 42 8.12 1.21 1.92
N ARG A 43 9.37 1.29 2.39
CA ARG A 43 9.90 0.40 3.46
C ARG A 43 9.15 0.54 4.78
N ALA A 44 8.70 1.75 5.13
CA ALA A 44 7.92 1.96 6.34
C ALA A 44 6.53 1.29 6.27
N CYS A 45 5.93 1.24 5.09
CA CYS A 45 4.57 0.70 4.91
C CYS A 45 4.56 -0.80 4.54
N ILE A 46 5.63 -1.34 3.94
CA ILE A 46 5.60 -2.68 3.35
C ILE A 46 5.29 -3.78 4.37
N LEU A 47 5.75 -3.64 5.62
CA LEU A 47 5.49 -4.63 6.67
C LEU A 47 4.04 -4.62 7.16
N HIS A 48 3.31 -3.52 6.96
CA HIS A 48 1.90 -3.46 7.30
C HIS A 48 1.01 -3.97 6.16
N ILE A 49 1.41 -3.67 4.93
CA ILE A 49 0.62 -3.97 3.73
C ILE A 49 0.89 -5.39 3.21
N ALA A 50 2.15 -5.84 3.16
CA ALA A 50 2.49 -7.11 2.54
C ALA A 50 1.90 -8.35 3.23
N PRO A 51 1.88 -8.48 4.58
CA PRO A 51 1.40 -9.70 5.22
C PRO A 51 -0.04 -10.11 4.86
N PRO A 52 -1.06 -9.23 4.89
CA PRO A 52 -2.41 -9.62 4.51
C PRO A 52 -2.53 -10.01 3.03
N PHE A 53 -1.78 -9.34 2.13
CA PHE A 53 -1.76 -9.71 0.71
C PHE A 53 -1.12 -11.08 0.47
N VAL A 54 -0.03 -11.40 1.17
CA VAL A 54 0.62 -12.70 1.08
C VAL A 54 -0.30 -13.79 1.62
N ALA A 55 -0.94 -13.56 2.78
CA ALA A 55 -1.89 -14.50 3.35
C ALA A 55 -3.07 -14.77 2.39
N PHE A 56 -3.63 -13.71 1.80
CA PHE A 56 -4.69 -13.84 0.81
C PHE A 56 -4.26 -14.68 -0.40
N TYR A 57 -3.06 -14.44 -0.93
CA TYR A 57 -2.54 -15.18 -2.07
C TYR A 57 -2.34 -16.67 -1.76
N LEU A 58 -1.86 -17.00 -0.56
CA LEU A 58 -1.71 -18.39 -0.11
C LEU A 58 -3.08 -19.09 0.01
N VAL A 59 -4.07 -18.44 0.60
CA VAL A 59 -5.44 -18.99 0.71
C VAL A 59 -6.06 -19.19 -0.67
N TYR A 60 -5.88 -18.23 -1.58
CA TYR A 60 -6.39 -18.32 -2.94
C TYR A 60 -5.79 -19.50 -3.73
N THR A 61 -4.47 -19.64 -3.68
CA THR A 61 -3.76 -20.72 -4.38
C THR A 61 -4.11 -22.09 -3.81
N TRP A 62 -4.12 -22.22 -2.48
CA TRP A 62 -4.56 -23.45 -1.80
C TRP A 62 -6.01 -23.81 -2.16
N GLY A 63 -6.94 -22.85 -2.07
CA GLY A 63 -8.35 -23.08 -2.37
C GLY A 63 -8.59 -23.53 -3.81
N THR A 64 -7.83 -22.98 -4.77
CA THR A 64 -7.92 -23.38 -6.18
C THR A 64 -7.40 -24.81 -6.38
N GLN A 65 -6.26 -25.15 -5.77
CA GLN A 65 -5.66 -26.49 -5.88
C GLN A 65 -6.54 -27.56 -5.21
N GLU A 66 -7.08 -27.29 -4.03
CA GLU A 66 -7.97 -28.24 -3.34
C GLU A 66 -9.29 -28.42 -4.09
N PHE A 67 -9.84 -27.37 -4.68
CA PHE A 67 -11.04 -27.47 -5.50
C PHE A 67 -10.80 -28.34 -6.75
N GLU A 68 -9.65 -28.18 -7.42
CA GLU A 68 -9.27 -29.02 -8.55
C GLU A 68 -9.04 -30.49 -8.13
N ARG A 69 -8.43 -30.74 -6.98
CA ARG A 69 -8.26 -32.09 -6.42
C ARG A 69 -9.61 -32.73 -6.09
N SER A 70 -10.50 -31.98 -5.46
CA SER A 70 -11.82 -32.45 -5.04
C SER A 70 -12.74 -32.80 -6.21
N LYS A 71 -12.53 -32.18 -7.38
CA LYS A 71 -13.26 -32.52 -8.61
C LYS A 71 -12.82 -33.84 -9.25
N ARG A 72 -11.64 -34.36 -8.91
CA ARG A 72 -11.16 -35.63 -9.47
C ARG A 72 -11.81 -36.77 -8.69
N GLU A 73 -12.42 -37.71 -9.40
CA GLU A 73 -12.98 -38.91 -8.79
C GLU A 73 -11.88 -39.74 -8.12
N ASN A 74 -12.14 -40.22 -6.90
CA ASN A 74 -11.18 -41.00 -6.14
C ASN A 74 -11.38 -42.50 -6.42
N PRO A 75 -10.44 -43.18 -7.10
CA PRO A 75 -10.59 -44.59 -7.47
C PRO A 75 -10.73 -45.54 -6.26
N ALA A 76 -10.23 -45.15 -5.08
CA ALA A 76 -10.33 -45.96 -3.86
C ALA A 76 -11.76 -46.09 -3.32
N THR A 77 -12.69 -45.25 -3.78
CA THR A 77 -14.10 -45.28 -3.32
C THR A 77 -14.88 -46.46 -3.91
N TYR A 78 -14.43 -47.00 -5.05
CA TYR A 78 -15.12 -48.07 -5.79
C TYR A 78 -14.59 -49.48 -5.47
N GLU A 79 -13.54 -49.61 -4.64
CA GLU A 79 -12.91 -50.90 -4.35
C GLU A 79 -13.71 -51.78 -3.38
N ASN A 80 -14.57 -51.18 -2.54
CA ASN A 80 -15.39 -51.88 -1.54
C ASN A 80 -16.88 -52.00 -1.94
N ASP A 81 -17.27 -51.53 -3.12
CA ASP A 81 -18.66 -51.57 -3.61
C ASP A 81 -18.93 -52.86 -4.42
N LYS A 82 -18.51 -54.01 -3.86
CA LYS A 82 -18.56 -55.33 -4.48
C LYS A 82 -19.42 -56.31 -3.69
#